data_AF-A7VEZ4-F1
#
_entry.id   AF-A7VEZ4-F1
#
_cell.length_a   1.000
_cell.length_b   1.000
_cell.length_c   1.000
_cell.angle_alpha   90.00
_cell.angle_beta   90.00
_cell.angle_gamma   90.00
#
_symmetry.space_group_name_H-M   'P 1'
#
loop_
_entity.id
_entity.type
_entity.pdbx_description
1 polymer ?
#
loop_
_entity_poly.entity_id
_entity_poly.type
_entity_poly.pdbx_seq_one_letter_code
_entity_poly.pdbx_strand_id
1 'polypeptide(L)'
;MKLSKYNYIVKKSSYFLIYNTFTCACVILNQHEYNSFCDTSHDTEKSEEFIKMGLWVNDECDETQKAIDKLKEDIYNSKYQVFKIYMTMKCNAKCYYCFEQQSVEGKYNINCIEDIVTFIKNHLIPNKKTVIEFFGGEPLINSNGIDDLCKKLNSNNIDFYSKMITNGYLFNQMTIANSLKNWRLKVVQITLDGMNCYYEKVKKIWRSKFI
;
A
#
# COMPACT_ATOMS: atom_id res chain seq x y z
N MET A 1 -2.85 33.72 15.45
CA MET A 1 -2.62 32.27 15.36
C MET A 1 -3.83 31.57 15.94
N LYS A 2 -4.19 30.41 15.40
CA LYS A 2 -5.30 29.59 15.90
C LYS A 2 -4.85 28.15 16.12
N LEU A 3 -5.59 27.45 16.98
CA LEU A 3 -5.46 26.00 17.09
C LEU A 3 -5.88 25.35 15.77
N SER A 4 -5.09 24.39 15.30
CA SER A 4 -5.48 23.57 14.16
C SER A 4 -6.80 22.85 14.46
N LYS A 5 -7.73 22.88 13.50
CA LYS A 5 -8.99 22.13 13.61
C LYS A 5 -8.80 20.60 13.58
N TYR A 6 -7.61 20.13 13.20
CA TYR A 6 -7.24 18.72 13.18
C TYR A 6 -6.67 18.22 14.51
N ASN A 7 -6.60 19.07 15.53
CA ASN A 7 -6.22 18.65 16.88
C ASN A 7 -7.35 17.88 17.56
N TYR A 8 -7.09 16.61 17.89
CA TYR A 8 -7.89 15.82 18.81
C TYR A 8 -7.26 15.89 20.20
N ILE A 9 -8.00 16.47 21.14
CA ILE A 9 -7.55 16.68 22.51
C ILE A 9 -8.27 15.70 23.42
N VAL A 10 -7.49 14.89 24.16
CA VAL A 10 -8.00 13.93 25.14
C VAL A 10 -7.45 14.27 26.51
N LYS A 11 -8.32 14.68 27.43
CA LYS A 11 -7.97 14.87 28.85
C LYS A 11 -7.87 13.51 29.55
N LYS A 12 -6.76 13.29 30.25
CA LYS A 12 -6.53 12.20 31.20
C LYS A 12 -6.35 12.79 32.61
N SER A 13 -6.30 11.93 33.63
CA SER A 13 -6.35 12.35 35.03
C SER A 13 -5.28 13.39 35.42
N SER A 14 -4.10 13.35 34.80
CA SER A 14 -2.97 14.25 35.10
C SER A 14 -2.40 15.01 33.90
N TYR A 15 -2.91 14.77 32.69
CA TYR A 15 -2.34 15.35 31.46
C TYR A 15 -3.37 15.45 30.33
N PHE A 16 -3.01 16.19 29.29
CA PHE A 16 -3.72 16.31 28.03
C PHE A 16 -2.89 15.67 26.92
N LEU A 17 -3.51 14.78 26.14
CA LEU A 17 -2.94 14.26 24.91
C LEU A 17 -3.52 15.05 23.74
N ILE A 18 -2.66 15.60 22.89
CA ILE A 18 -3.07 16.28 21.67
C ILE A 18 -2.50 15.50 20.49
N TYR A 19 -3.38 14.99 19.65
CA TYR A 19 -3.03 14.31 18.41
C TYR A 19 -3.56 15.12 17.22
N ASN A 20 -2.66 15.57 16.35
CA ASN A 20 -3.06 16.25 15.13
C ASN A 20 -3.24 15.24 14.01
N THR A 21 -4.46 15.10 13.48
CA THR A 21 -4.76 14.08 12.46
C THR A 21 -4.18 14.40 11.09
N PHE A 22 -3.74 15.63 10.84
CA PHE A 22 -3.15 16.02 9.56
C PHE A 22 -1.65 15.74 9.54
N THR A 23 -0.92 16.12 10.59
CA THR A 23 0.54 15.93 10.67
C THR A 23 0.95 14.64 11.38
N CYS A 24 0.01 13.94 12.02
CA CYS A 24 0.25 12.84 12.95
C CYS A 24 1.12 13.22 14.17
N ALA A 25 1.32 14.53 14.43
CA ALA A 25 2.02 14.98 15.62
C ALA A 25 1.24 14.59 16.88
N CYS A 26 1.98 14.20 17.92
CA CYS A 26 1.42 13.75 19.19
C CYS A 26 2.21 14.37 20.34
N VAL A 27 1.52 15.12 21.20
CA VAL A 27 2.13 15.76 22.38
C VAL A 27 1.33 15.47 23.64
N ILE A 28 2.05 15.37 24.76
CA ILE A 28 1.48 15.23 26.10
C ILE A 28 1.82 16.49 26.87
N LEU A 29 0.80 17.18 27.38
CA LEU A 29 0.94 18.44 28.13
C LEU A 29 0.36 18.27 29.53
N ASN A 30 1.03 18.82 30.54
CA ASN A 30 0.41 18.99 31.86
C ASN A 30 -0.65 20.12 31.82
N GLN A 31 -1.37 20.34 32.93
CA GLN A 31 -2.43 21.36 32.98
C GLN A 31 -1.92 22.79 32.68
N HIS A 32 -0.73 23.15 33.17
CA HIS A 32 -0.16 24.48 32.93
C HIS A 32 0.23 24.65 31.46
N GLU A 33 0.89 23.65 30.89
CA GLU A 33 1.28 23.65 29.47
C GLU A 33 0.08 23.65 28.53
N TYR A 34 -0.98 22.92 28.88
CA TYR A 34 -2.22 22.91 28.11
C TYR A 34 -2.90 24.27 28.11
N ASN A 35 -2.95 24.96 29.26
CA ASN A 35 -3.50 26.31 29.33
C ASN A 35 -2.69 27.27 28.45
N SER A 36 -1.36 27.18 28.49
CA SER A 36 -0.48 27.96 27.59
C SER A 36 -0.67 27.58 26.12
N PHE A 37 -0.91 26.31 25.81
CA PHE A 37 -1.20 25.85 24.45
C PHE A 37 -2.53 26.41 23.92
N CYS A 38 -3.54 26.59 24.77
CA CYS A 38 -4.83 27.16 24.36
C CYS A 38 -4.76 28.67 24.11
N ASP A 39 -3.78 29.36 24.69
CA ASP A 39 -3.59 30.79 24.50
C ASP A 39 -2.66 31.06 23.31
N THR A 40 -3.24 31.17 22.12
CA THR A 40 -2.52 31.42 20.87
C THR A 40 -2.16 32.90 20.64
N SER A 41 -2.43 33.78 21.61
CA SER A 41 -2.20 35.23 21.49
C SER A 41 -0.77 35.64 21.83
N HIS A 42 -0.05 34.81 22.60
CA HIS A 42 1.31 35.08 23.04
C HIS A 42 2.33 34.35 22.17
N ASP A 43 3.25 35.11 21.60
CA ASP A 43 4.40 34.58 20.89
C ASP A 43 5.49 34.18 21.89
N THR A 44 5.85 32.91 21.91
CA THR A 44 6.82 32.31 22.82
C THR A 44 7.67 31.31 22.04
N GLU A 45 8.84 30.92 22.55
CA GLU A 45 9.69 29.88 21.93
C GLU A 45 8.92 28.56 21.68
N LYS A 46 7.96 28.21 22.54
CA LYS A 46 7.08 27.04 22.36
C LYS A 46 6.08 27.19 21.21
N SER A 47 5.75 28.43 20.83
CA SER A 47 4.83 28.72 19.73
C SER A 47 5.39 28.22 18.40
N GLU A 48 6.71 28.36 18.18
CA GLU A 48 7.38 27.85 16.98
C GLU A 48 7.30 26.32 16.88
N GLU A 49 7.48 25.60 17.99
CA GLU A 49 7.38 24.15 18.04
C GLU A 49 5.96 23.66 17.71
N PHE A 50 4.94 24.31 18.29
CA PHE A 50 3.53 23.99 18.01
C PHE A 50 3.17 24.26 16.54
N ILE A 51 3.73 25.31 15.93
CA ILE A 51 3.55 25.60 14.50
C ILE A 51 4.23 24.51 13.65
N LYS A 52 5.47 24.17 13.96
CA LYS A 52 6.24 23.15 13.24
C LYS A 52 5.56 21.77 13.27
N MET A 53 4.94 21.44 14.41
CA MET A 53 4.15 20.21 14.57
C MET A 53 2.74 20.30 13.93
N GLY A 54 2.33 21.48 13.46
CA GLY A 54 1.00 21.72 12.90
C GLY A 54 -0.12 21.77 13.92
N LEU A 55 0.20 21.86 15.22
CA LEU A 55 -0.80 22.01 16.27
C LEU A 55 -1.39 23.44 16.27
N TRP A 56 -0.57 24.43 15.93
CA TRP A 56 -0.98 25.81 15.69
C TRP A 56 -0.83 26.16 14.22
N VAL A 57 -1.74 26.98 13.71
CA VAL A 57 -1.72 27.46 12.32
C VAL A 57 -2.04 28.95 12.26
N ASN A 58 -1.65 29.60 11.15
CA ASN A 58 -2.04 30.98 10.90
C ASN A 58 -3.57 31.11 10.82
N ASP A 59 -4.13 32.23 11.26
CA ASP A 59 -5.58 32.46 11.28
C ASP A 59 -6.18 32.36 9.88
N GLU A 60 -5.46 32.87 8.88
CA GLU A 60 -5.83 32.86 7.45
C GLU A 60 -5.59 31.51 6.78
N CYS A 61 -5.03 30.52 7.50
CA CYS A 61 -4.79 29.20 6.94
C CYS A 61 -6.11 28.46 6.67
N ASP A 62 -6.39 28.19 5.39
CA ASP A 62 -7.37 27.20 4.98
C ASP A 62 -6.80 25.77 5.12
N GLU A 63 -7.02 25.20 6.29
CA GLU A 63 -6.60 23.83 6.61
C GLU A 63 -7.34 22.75 5.78
N THR A 64 -8.55 23.03 5.27
CA THR A 64 -9.23 22.06 4.38
C THR A 64 -8.51 22.02 3.04
N GLN A 65 -8.26 23.20 2.46
CA GLN A 65 -7.61 23.29 1.16
C GLN A 65 -6.20 22.70 1.20
N LYS A 66 -5.42 22.98 2.27
CA LYS A 66 -4.12 22.31 2.48
C LYS A 66 -4.22 20.78 2.48
N ALA A 67 -5.24 20.22 3.13
CA ALA A 67 -5.42 18.78 3.16
C ALA A 67 -5.79 18.20 1.78
N ILE A 68 -6.65 18.91 1.03
CA ILE A 68 -7.00 18.55 -0.35
C ILE A 68 -5.76 18.62 -1.26
N ASP A 69 -4.95 19.66 -1.14
CA ASP A 69 -3.75 19.84 -1.95
C ASP A 69 -2.71 18.78 -1.63
N LYS A 70 -2.56 18.40 -0.36
CA LYS A 70 -1.70 17.29 0.03
C LYS A 70 -2.15 15.96 -0.57
N LEU A 71 -3.45 15.68 -0.52
CA LEU A 71 -4.01 14.47 -1.14
C LEU A 71 -3.75 14.45 -2.66
N LYS A 72 -3.97 15.58 -3.35
CA LYS A 72 -3.67 15.71 -4.78
C LYS A 72 -2.19 15.50 -5.05
N GLU A 73 -1.32 16.09 -4.25
CA GLU A 73 0.13 15.90 -4.34
C GLU A 73 0.47 14.41 -4.27
N ASP A 74 -0.05 13.69 -3.28
CA ASP A 74 0.25 12.26 -3.09
C ASP A 74 -0.30 11.39 -4.24
N ILE A 75 -1.46 11.75 -4.80
CA ILE A 75 -2.06 11.07 -5.96
C ILE A 75 -1.24 11.33 -7.24
N TYR A 76 -0.95 12.60 -7.54
CA TYR A 76 -0.39 12.99 -8.84
C TYR A 76 1.14 12.87 -8.88
N ASN A 77 1.83 13.19 -7.78
CA ASN A 77 3.30 13.18 -7.68
C ASN A 77 3.88 11.81 -7.33
N SER A 78 3.06 10.75 -7.32
CA SER A 78 3.60 9.39 -7.25
C SER A 78 4.62 9.18 -8.38
N LYS A 79 5.86 8.89 -7.97
CA LYS A 79 6.97 8.51 -8.86
C LYS A 79 6.75 7.14 -9.51
N TYR A 80 5.71 6.42 -9.11
CA TYR A 80 5.41 5.07 -9.56
C TYR A 80 4.04 5.02 -10.25
N GLN A 81 3.96 4.21 -11.30
CA GLN A 81 2.72 3.74 -11.88
C GLN A 81 2.63 2.24 -11.67
N VAL A 82 1.51 1.76 -11.14
CA VAL A 82 1.35 0.36 -10.73
C VAL A 82 0.30 -0.30 -11.61
N PHE A 83 0.70 -1.36 -12.30
CA PHE A 83 -0.21 -2.26 -13.00
C PHE A 83 -0.42 -3.51 -12.14
N LYS A 84 -1.59 -3.62 -11.52
CA LYS A 84 -2.00 -4.82 -10.79
C LYS A 84 -2.57 -5.84 -11.76
N ILE A 85 -1.93 -7.01 -11.84
CA ILE A 85 -2.26 -8.05 -12.82
C ILE A 85 -2.71 -9.29 -12.08
N TYR A 86 -3.96 -9.68 -12.31
CA TYR A 86 -4.56 -10.87 -11.75
C TYR A 86 -4.11 -12.07 -12.60
N MET A 87 -3.10 -12.79 -12.13
CA MET A 87 -2.49 -13.88 -12.90
C MET A 87 -3.43 -15.09 -13.03
N THR A 88 -4.29 -15.30 -12.02
CA THR A 88 -5.31 -16.32 -11.98
C THR A 88 -6.32 -16.01 -10.88
N MET A 89 -7.56 -16.50 -11.00
CA MET A 89 -8.52 -16.51 -9.88
C MET A 89 -8.44 -17.82 -9.06
N LYS A 90 -7.65 -18.81 -9.50
CA LYS A 90 -7.40 -20.00 -8.71
C LYS A 90 -6.52 -19.64 -7.51
N CYS A 91 -6.85 -20.21 -6.37
CA CYS A 91 -6.04 -20.15 -5.16
C CYS A 91 -5.91 -21.56 -4.60
N ASN A 92 -4.84 -21.86 -3.87
CA ASN A 92 -4.66 -23.09 -3.10
C ASN A 92 -5.10 -22.95 -1.63
N ALA A 93 -5.69 -21.79 -1.27
CA ALA A 93 -6.24 -21.46 0.05
C ALA A 93 -7.73 -21.08 -0.05
N LYS A 94 -8.51 -21.32 1.02
CA LYS A 94 -9.96 -21.00 1.13
C LYS A 94 -10.24 -20.02 2.26
N CYS A 95 -9.48 -18.92 2.35
CA CYS A 95 -9.68 -17.91 3.39
C CYS A 95 -11.13 -17.42 3.39
N TYR A 96 -11.83 -17.52 4.53
CA TYR A 96 -13.25 -17.18 4.62
C TYR A 96 -13.54 -15.70 4.33
N TYR A 97 -12.54 -14.83 4.50
CA TYR A 97 -12.64 -13.39 4.23
C TYR A 97 -12.27 -13.02 2.78
N CYS A 98 -11.89 -13.99 1.95
CA CYS A 98 -11.36 -13.69 0.62
C CYS A 98 -12.49 -13.32 -0.35
N PHE A 99 -12.43 -12.09 -0.87
CA PHE A 99 -13.37 -11.57 -1.85
C PHE A 99 -13.28 -12.28 -3.21
N GLU A 100 -12.15 -12.93 -3.51
CA GLU A 100 -11.93 -13.62 -4.79
C GLU A 100 -12.69 -14.94 -4.89
N GLN A 101 -13.19 -15.50 -3.78
CA GLN A 101 -13.98 -16.74 -3.78
C GLN A 101 -15.28 -16.62 -4.59
N GLN A 102 -15.81 -15.40 -4.75
CA GLN A 102 -17.03 -15.13 -5.50
C GLN A 102 -16.76 -14.83 -6.98
N SER A 103 -15.49 -14.84 -7.41
CA SER A 103 -15.12 -14.45 -8.77
C SER A 103 -15.29 -15.61 -9.75
N VAL A 104 -15.88 -15.32 -10.90
CA VAL A 104 -16.00 -16.29 -12.01
C VAL A 104 -14.65 -16.45 -12.68
N GLU A 105 -14.28 -17.69 -12.97
CA GLU A 105 -13.01 -18.02 -13.58
C GLU A 105 -12.95 -17.57 -15.05
N GLY A 106 -11.99 -16.71 -15.38
CA GLY A 106 -11.63 -16.39 -16.76
C GLY A 106 -10.69 -17.44 -17.35
N LYS A 107 -10.84 -17.76 -18.64
CA LYS A 107 -9.86 -18.61 -19.34
C LYS A 107 -8.58 -17.81 -19.61
N TYR A 108 -7.46 -18.24 -19.03
CA TYR A 108 -6.14 -17.73 -19.41
C TYR A 108 -5.79 -18.25 -20.82
N ASN A 109 -5.48 -17.34 -21.74
CA ASN A 109 -4.95 -17.68 -23.07
C ASN A 109 -3.76 -16.77 -23.42
N ILE A 110 -2.96 -17.17 -24.42
CA ILE A 110 -1.77 -16.41 -24.84
C ILE A 110 -2.11 -15.02 -25.36
N ASN A 111 -3.29 -14.84 -25.98
CA ASN A 111 -3.73 -13.55 -26.49
C ASN A 111 -3.92 -12.54 -25.34
N CYS A 112 -4.35 -12.99 -24.15
CA CYS A 112 -4.46 -12.13 -22.97
C CYS A 112 -3.12 -11.50 -22.56
N ILE A 113 -1.98 -12.17 -22.75
CA ILE A 113 -0.66 -11.60 -22.40
C ILE A 113 -0.29 -10.47 -23.35
N GLU A 114 -0.52 -10.65 -24.66
CA GLU A 114 -0.27 -9.60 -25.65
C GLU A 114 -1.16 -8.38 -25.41
N ASP A 115 -2.43 -8.61 -25.06
CA ASP A 115 -3.36 -7.53 -24.69
C ASP A 115 -2.90 -6.79 -23.44
N ILE A 116 -2.43 -7.51 -22.41
CA ILE A 116 -1.86 -6.90 -21.19
C ILE A 116 -0.63 -6.06 -21.52
N VAL A 117 0.30 -6.57 -22.34
CA VAL A 117 1.52 -5.85 -22.70
C VAL A 117 1.19 -4.60 -23.53
N THR A 118 0.26 -4.72 -24.47
CA THR A 118 -0.25 -3.60 -25.27
C THR A 118 -0.91 -2.55 -24.38
N PHE A 119 -1.75 -2.99 -23.44
CA PHE A 119 -2.37 -2.10 -22.45
C PHE A 119 -1.32 -1.35 -21.63
N ILE A 120 -0.34 -2.05 -21.06
CA ILE A 120 0.74 -1.44 -20.27
C ILE A 120 1.48 -0.40 -21.11
N LYS A 121 1.89 -0.77 -22.33
CA LYS A 121 2.63 0.12 -23.25
C LYS A 121 1.87 1.40 -23.55
N ASN A 122 0.56 1.30 -23.81
CA ASN A 122 -0.28 2.46 -24.13
C ASN A 122 -0.56 3.37 -22.93
N HIS A 123 -0.32 2.89 -21.70
CA HIS A 123 -0.58 3.63 -20.46
C HIS A 123 0.70 3.97 -19.69
N LEU A 124 1.88 3.86 -20.33
CA LEU A 124 3.12 4.31 -19.71
C LEU A 124 3.15 5.85 -19.61
N ILE A 125 3.26 6.34 -18.38
CA ILE A 125 3.43 7.76 -18.08
C ILE A 125 4.93 8.09 -18.07
N PRO A 126 5.39 9.08 -18.87
CA PRO A 126 6.78 9.52 -18.86
C PRO A 126 7.26 9.91 -17.45
N ASN A 127 8.54 9.63 -17.16
CA ASN A 127 9.19 9.92 -15.88
C ASN A 127 8.63 9.19 -14.65
N LYS A 128 7.64 8.29 -14.80
CA LYS A 128 7.21 7.38 -13.74
C LYS A 128 7.89 6.01 -13.87
N LYS A 129 8.27 5.42 -12.74
CA LYS A 129 8.79 4.06 -12.67
C LYS A 129 7.63 3.07 -12.75
N THR A 130 7.72 2.11 -13.66
CA THR A 130 6.70 1.08 -13.86
C THR A 130 6.84 -0.04 -12.83
N VAL A 131 5.74 -0.37 -12.17
CA VAL A 131 5.63 -1.46 -11.21
C VAL A 131 4.59 -2.44 -11.69
N ILE A 132 4.98 -3.71 -11.80
CA ILE A 132 4.04 -4.81 -12.05
C ILE A 132 3.71 -5.47 -10.72
N GLU A 133 2.45 -5.45 -10.29
CA GLU A 133 2.01 -6.12 -9.07
C GLU A 133 1.25 -7.40 -9.42
N PHE A 134 1.88 -8.56 -9.20
CA PHE A 134 1.24 -9.85 -9.40
C PHE A 134 0.26 -10.13 -8.25
N PHE A 135 -1.00 -10.35 -8.63
CA PHE A 135 -2.13 -10.55 -7.75
C PHE A 135 -3.09 -11.62 -8.31
N GLY A 136 -4.28 -11.73 -7.73
CA GLY A 136 -5.27 -12.76 -8.02
C GLY A 136 -5.37 -13.74 -6.85
N GLY A 137 -6.00 -14.89 -7.09
CA GLY A 137 -6.19 -15.93 -6.07
C GLY A 137 -4.87 -16.36 -5.43
N GLU A 138 -4.02 -17.07 -6.17
CA GLU A 138 -2.62 -17.26 -5.82
C GLU A 138 -1.77 -17.13 -7.09
N PRO A 139 -0.99 -16.04 -7.25
CA PRO A 139 -0.26 -15.78 -8.48
C PRO A 139 0.74 -16.89 -8.84
N LEU A 140 1.34 -17.56 -7.84
CA LEU A 140 2.30 -18.64 -8.08
C LEU A 140 1.67 -19.90 -8.69
N ILE A 141 0.33 -20.06 -8.68
CA ILE A 141 -0.34 -21.13 -9.44
C ILE A 141 -0.14 -20.95 -10.95
N ASN A 142 0.00 -19.70 -11.43
CA ASN A 142 0.25 -19.38 -12.84
C ASN A 142 1.65 -18.77 -13.03
N SER A 143 2.69 -19.39 -12.44
CA SER A 143 4.07 -18.93 -12.59
C SER A 143 4.55 -18.89 -14.05
N ASN A 144 4.04 -19.78 -14.91
CA ASN A 144 4.34 -19.76 -16.34
C ASN A 144 3.80 -18.49 -17.02
N GLY A 145 2.61 -18.03 -16.63
CA GLY A 145 2.10 -16.76 -17.14
C GLY A 145 2.90 -15.55 -16.66
N ILE A 146 3.47 -15.62 -15.45
CA ILE A 146 4.41 -14.60 -14.97
C ILE A 146 5.67 -14.60 -15.83
N ASP A 147 6.22 -15.77 -16.15
CA ASP A 147 7.37 -15.91 -17.04
C ASP A 147 7.10 -15.28 -18.41
N ASP A 148 5.99 -15.63 -19.04
CA ASP A 148 5.64 -15.17 -20.38
C ASP A 148 5.42 -13.65 -20.41
N LEU A 149 4.71 -13.11 -19.41
CA LEU A 149 4.52 -11.68 -19.28
C LEU A 149 5.86 -10.94 -19.12
N CYS A 150 6.71 -11.38 -18.18
CA CYS A 150 8.01 -10.74 -17.95
C CYS A 150 8.92 -10.80 -19.19
N LYS A 151 8.94 -11.94 -19.91
CA LYS A 151 9.66 -12.07 -21.18
C LYS A 151 9.15 -11.06 -22.21
N LYS A 152 7.82 -10.91 -22.35
CA LYS A 152 7.22 -9.98 -23.31
C LYS A 152 7.43 -8.52 -22.95
N LEU A 153 7.39 -8.16 -21.67
CA LEU A 153 7.74 -6.82 -21.20
C LEU A 153 9.21 -6.49 -21.53
N ASN A 154 10.13 -7.44 -21.25
CA ASN A 154 11.54 -7.28 -21.59
C ASN A 154 11.78 -7.16 -23.10
N SER A 155 11.13 -7.99 -23.92
CA SER A 155 11.29 -7.93 -25.39
C SER A 155 10.72 -6.66 -26.01
N ASN A 156 9.77 -6.00 -25.33
CA ASN A 156 9.23 -4.70 -25.70
C ASN A 156 10.01 -3.51 -25.10
N ASN A 157 11.17 -3.76 -24.48
CA ASN A 157 12.01 -2.76 -23.81
C ASN A 157 11.26 -1.92 -22.76
N ILE A 158 10.27 -2.52 -22.08
CA ILE A 158 9.56 -1.87 -20.99
C ILE A 158 10.40 -2.07 -19.72
N ASP A 159 10.95 -0.98 -19.16
CA ASP A 159 11.65 -1.06 -17.89
C ASP A 159 10.67 -1.11 -16.72
N PHE A 160 10.78 -2.17 -15.91
CA PHE A 160 9.92 -2.40 -14.76
C PHE A 160 10.68 -3.11 -13.63
N TYR A 161 10.12 -3.04 -12.44
CA TYR A 161 10.32 -4.04 -11.40
C TYR A 161 8.96 -4.57 -10.95
N SER A 162 8.94 -5.73 -10.31
CA SER A 162 7.70 -6.34 -9.86
C SER A 162 7.57 -6.44 -8.34
N LYS A 163 6.31 -6.53 -7.91
CA LYS A 163 5.88 -6.86 -6.56
C LYS A 163 4.89 -8.02 -6.65
N MET A 164 4.75 -8.79 -5.57
CA MET A 164 3.80 -9.90 -5.52
C MET A 164 3.10 -9.94 -4.18
N ILE A 165 1.80 -10.19 -4.18
CA ILE A 165 1.05 -10.56 -2.98
C ILE A 165 0.70 -12.04 -3.10
N THR A 166 1.10 -12.83 -2.11
CA THR A 166 0.99 -14.30 -2.16
C THR A 166 0.75 -14.85 -0.77
N ASN A 167 0.17 -16.06 -0.68
CA ASN A 167 0.17 -16.81 0.58
C ASN A 167 1.54 -17.44 0.90
N GLY A 168 2.48 -17.39 -0.05
CA GLY A 168 3.86 -17.82 0.09
C GLY A 168 4.07 -19.34 0.05
N TYR A 169 2.99 -20.14 0.05
CA TYR A 169 3.07 -21.59 0.18
C TYR A 169 3.75 -22.28 -1.01
N LEU A 170 3.65 -21.70 -2.21
CA LEU A 170 4.19 -22.25 -3.45
C LEU A 170 5.62 -21.79 -3.77
N PHE A 171 6.25 -21.01 -2.90
CA PHE A 171 7.68 -20.72 -3.07
C PHE A 171 8.53 -21.97 -2.84
N ASN A 172 9.46 -22.18 -3.75
CA ASN A 172 10.51 -23.19 -3.67
C ASN A 172 11.81 -22.59 -4.26
N GLN A 173 12.91 -23.33 -4.22
CA GLN A 173 14.21 -22.82 -4.70
C GLN A 173 14.17 -22.38 -6.17
N MET A 174 13.43 -23.11 -7.03
CA MET A 174 13.29 -22.78 -8.44
C MET A 174 12.48 -21.49 -8.63
N THR A 175 11.31 -21.37 -7.99
CA THR A 175 10.48 -20.15 -8.12
C THR A 175 11.14 -18.93 -7.50
N ILE A 176 11.92 -19.10 -6.42
CA ILE A 176 12.73 -18.02 -5.83
C ILE A 176 13.81 -17.58 -6.82
N ALA A 177 14.59 -18.50 -7.39
CA ALA A 177 15.64 -18.16 -8.36
C ALA A 177 15.04 -17.46 -9.59
N ASN A 178 13.90 -17.95 -10.08
CA ASN A 178 13.19 -17.37 -11.21
C ASN A 178 12.66 -15.96 -10.90
N SER A 179 12.15 -15.75 -9.68
CA SER A 179 11.63 -14.46 -9.23
C SER A 179 12.70 -13.35 -9.24
N LEU A 180 13.93 -13.70 -8.84
CA LEU A 180 15.06 -12.76 -8.79
C LEU A 180 15.61 -12.47 -10.18
N LYS A 181 15.73 -13.51 -11.02
CA LYS A 181 16.39 -13.41 -12.33
C LYS A 181 15.47 -12.87 -13.43
N ASN A 182 14.28 -13.43 -13.55
CA ASN A 182 13.40 -13.22 -14.70
C ASN A 182 12.23 -12.29 -14.38
N TRP A 183 11.63 -12.43 -13.19
CA TRP A 183 10.45 -11.64 -12.84
C TRP A 183 10.77 -10.23 -12.35
N ARG A 184 12.06 -9.95 -12.08
CA ARG A 184 12.53 -8.70 -11.46
C ARG A 184 11.77 -8.39 -10.16
N LEU A 185 11.46 -9.43 -9.39
CA LEU A 185 10.67 -9.33 -8.15
C LEU A 185 11.51 -8.67 -7.06
N LYS A 186 11.05 -7.52 -6.57
CA LYS A 186 11.74 -6.73 -5.53
C LYS A 186 11.01 -6.71 -4.20
N VAL A 187 9.70 -6.92 -4.20
CA VAL A 187 8.87 -6.91 -2.99
C VAL A 187 7.92 -8.09 -3.02
N VAL A 188 7.86 -8.81 -1.91
CA VAL A 188 6.88 -9.88 -1.70
C VAL A 188 6.11 -9.57 -0.42
N GLN A 189 4.80 -9.42 -0.54
CA GLN A 189 3.89 -9.34 0.59
C GLN A 189 3.32 -10.74 0.85
N ILE A 190 3.73 -11.35 1.95
CA ILE A 190 3.24 -12.67 2.36
C ILE A 190 2.07 -12.48 3.32
N THR A 191 0.94 -13.12 3.01
CA THR A 191 -0.25 -13.04 3.86
C THR A 191 -0.16 -14.02 5.03
N LEU A 192 -0.15 -13.47 6.26
CA LEU A 192 -0.10 -14.23 7.51
C LEU A 192 -1.34 -13.92 8.35
N ASP A 193 -2.14 -14.95 8.63
CA ASP A 193 -3.42 -14.80 9.33
C ASP A 193 -3.33 -14.94 10.85
N GLY A 194 -2.16 -15.22 11.40
CA GLY A 194 -1.94 -15.37 12.83
C GLY A 194 -0.98 -16.51 13.15
N MET A 195 -1.01 -16.96 14.39
CA MET A 195 -0.23 -18.12 14.82
C MET A 195 -0.81 -19.42 14.25
N ASN A 196 0.03 -20.47 14.21
CA ASN A 196 -0.20 -21.73 13.49
C ASN A 196 -1.67 -22.21 13.46
N CYS A 197 -2.26 -22.54 14.62
CA CYS A 197 -3.60 -23.13 14.66
C CYS A 197 -4.70 -22.22 14.09
N TYR A 198 -4.54 -20.90 14.17
CA TYR A 198 -5.45 -19.94 13.59
C TYR A 198 -5.16 -19.78 12.09
N TYR A 199 -3.89 -19.65 11.70
CA TYR A 199 -3.46 -19.60 10.30
C TYR A 199 -4.00 -20.79 9.49
N GLU A 200 -3.84 -22.02 9.97
CA GLU A 200 -4.30 -23.23 9.27
C GLU A 200 -5.83 -23.26 9.11
N LYS A 201 -6.57 -22.85 10.16
CA LYS A 201 -8.03 -22.75 10.13
C LYS A 201 -8.51 -21.72 9.11
N VAL A 202 -7.78 -20.62 8.95
CA VAL A 202 -8.12 -19.57 7.99
C VAL A 202 -7.74 -20.01 6.57
N LYS A 203 -6.47 -20.34 6.33
CA LYS A 203 -5.98 -20.62 4.97
C LYS A 203 -6.56 -21.88 4.38
N LYS A 204 -6.75 -22.94 5.19
CA LYS A 204 -7.24 -24.26 4.72
C LYS A 204 -6.52 -24.71 3.43
N ILE A 205 -5.18 -24.64 3.43
CA ILE A 205 -4.38 -24.94 2.24
C ILE A 205 -4.61 -26.38 1.82
N TRP A 206 -4.95 -26.62 0.55
CA TRP A 206 -5.09 -27.98 0.02
C TRP A 206 -3.94 -28.34 -0.92
N ARG A 207 -3.42 -29.56 -0.76
CA ARG A 207 -2.18 -30.01 -1.43
C ARG A 207 -2.37 -30.64 -2.80
N SER A 208 -3.59 -31.06 -3.18
CA SER A 208 -3.76 -32.15 -4.16
C SER A 208 -4.16 -31.76 -5.59
N LYS A 209 -4.08 -30.49 -6.02
CA LYS A 209 -4.56 -30.09 -7.37
C LYS A 209 -3.66 -29.15 -8.19
N PHE A 210 -2.45 -28.83 -7.71
CA PHE A 210 -1.59 -27.82 -8.34
C PHE A 210 -0.13 -28.27 -8.49
N ILE A 211 0.15 -29.56 -8.31
CA ILE A 211 1.41 -30.23 -8.68
C ILE A 211 1.11 -31.13 -9.87
#